data_AF-A0A8T3RBU3-F1
#
_entry.id   AF-A0A8T3RBU3-F1
#
_cell.length_a   1.000
_cell.length_b   1.000
_cell.length_c   1.000
_cell.angle_alpha   90.00
_cell.angle_beta   90.00
_cell.angle_gamma   90.00
#
_symmetry.space_group_name_H-M   'P 1'
#
loop_
_entity.id
_entity.type
_entity.pdbx_description
1 polymer ?
#
loop_
_entity_poly.entity_id
_entity_poly.type
_entity_poly.pdbx_seq_one_letter_code
_entity_poly.pdbx_strand_id
1 'polypeptide(L)'
;MRGPIVVGVLAGLVVAALLAGLFVALALGEPTPSIAPVSPSPAADGARSPSASPNATAPASQIPGSSPGPGASPSAGASPSRTVVPSLSGSSVPAVGVTVGDLAPPLRLAQLGGSEVDTTALRGQPLWVNFMATWCPPCRDELPIMDRLQRELGDRMTIIVVDVEEDA
;
A
#
# COMPACT_ATOMS: atom_id res chain seq x y z
N MET A 1 -28.51 50.54 -7.04
CA MET A 1 -29.83 49.84 -7.02
C MET A 1 -29.97 48.69 -8.03
N ARG A 2 -28.95 48.34 -8.85
CA ARG A 2 -29.02 47.23 -9.85
C ARG A 2 -28.59 45.85 -9.32
N GLY A 3 -28.06 45.77 -8.09
CA GLY A 3 -27.52 44.53 -7.51
C GLY A 3 -28.54 43.41 -7.21
N PRO A 4 -29.69 43.67 -6.54
CA PRO A 4 -30.56 42.58 -6.07
C PRO A 4 -31.28 41.88 -7.22
N ILE A 5 -31.53 42.58 -8.33
CA ILE A 5 -32.18 42.02 -9.52
C ILE A 5 -31.22 41.07 -10.26
N VAL A 6 -29.94 41.45 -10.40
CA VAL A 6 -28.93 40.62 -11.08
C VAL A 6 -28.63 39.35 -10.26
N VAL A 7 -28.58 39.47 -8.94
CA VAL A 7 -28.40 38.32 -8.03
C VAL A 7 -29.60 37.37 -8.10
N GLY A 8 -30.83 37.90 -8.17
CA GLY A 8 -32.04 37.10 -8.33
C GLY A 8 -32.10 36.32 -9.65
N VAL A 9 -31.68 36.96 -10.76
CA VAL A 9 -31.65 36.30 -12.09
C VAL A 9 -30.59 35.20 -12.14
N LEU A 10 -29.40 35.43 -11.57
CA LEU A 10 -28.34 34.41 -11.51
C LEU A 10 -28.75 33.22 -10.65
N ALA A 11 -29.32 33.47 -9.46
CA ALA A 11 -29.82 32.40 -8.60
C ALA A 11 -30.93 31.59 -9.29
N GLY A 12 -31.84 32.25 -10.00
CA GLY A 12 -32.90 31.59 -10.77
C GLY A 12 -32.36 30.70 -11.90
N LEU A 13 -31.35 31.17 -12.65
CA LEU A 13 -30.73 30.39 -13.72
C LEU A 13 -29.98 29.16 -13.20
N VAL A 14 -29.29 29.27 -12.06
CA VAL A 14 -28.60 28.13 -11.42
C VAL A 14 -29.60 27.07 -10.97
N VAL A 15 -30.70 27.46 -10.32
CA VAL A 15 -31.73 26.52 -9.89
C VAL A 15 -32.40 25.84 -11.10
N ALA A 16 -32.70 26.59 -12.17
CA ALA A 16 -33.27 26.03 -13.38
C ALA A 16 -32.33 25.02 -14.06
N ALA A 17 -31.03 25.30 -14.12
CA ALA A 17 -30.03 24.38 -14.68
C ALA A 17 -29.89 23.09 -13.85
N LEU A 18 -29.90 23.20 -12.52
CA LEU A 18 -29.85 22.03 -11.63
C LEU A 18 -31.10 21.14 -11.77
N LEU A 19 -32.28 21.75 -11.85
CA LEU A 19 -33.53 21.01 -12.04
C LEU A 19 -33.59 20.34 -13.42
N ALA A 20 -33.13 21.02 -14.48
CA ALA A 20 -33.04 20.44 -15.81
C ALA A 20 -32.05 19.26 -15.86
N GLY A 21 -30.88 19.40 -15.23
CA GLY A 21 -29.89 18.33 -15.13
C GLY A 21 -30.40 17.10 -14.37
N LEU A 22 -31.08 17.32 -13.23
CA LEU A 22 -31.67 16.24 -12.45
C LEU A 22 -32.79 15.52 -13.22
N PHE A 23 -33.63 16.28 -13.94
CA PHE A 23 -34.68 15.70 -14.77
C PHE A 23 -34.11 14.88 -15.93
N VAL A 24 -33.04 15.34 -16.57
CA VAL A 24 -32.35 14.57 -17.63
C VAL A 24 -31.71 13.30 -17.06
N ALA A 25 -31.08 13.36 -15.88
CA ALA A 25 -30.52 12.17 -15.22
C ALA A 25 -31.60 11.13 -14.88
N LEU A 26 -32.78 11.59 -14.41
CA LEU A 26 -33.92 10.71 -14.12
C LEU A 26 -34.60 10.18 -15.39
N ALA A 27 -34.72 10.99 -16.44
CA ALA A 27 -35.39 10.62 -17.69
C ALA A 27 -34.53 9.71 -18.58
N LEU A 28 -33.21 9.82 -18.51
CA LEU A 28 -32.30 9.02 -19.33
C LEU A 28 -31.96 7.66 -18.74
N GLY A 29 -32.44 7.32 -17.53
CA GLY A 29 -32.33 5.99 -16.91
C GLY A 29 -30.93 5.40 -17.04
N GLU A 30 -30.09 5.55 -16.01
CA GLU A 30 -28.71 5.08 -16.02
C GLU A 30 -28.55 3.75 -16.78
N PRO A 31 -27.61 3.65 -17.75
CA PRO A 31 -27.33 2.38 -18.38
C PRO A 31 -26.87 1.44 -17.28
N THR A 32 -27.74 0.51 -16.89
CA THR A 32 -27.40 -0.57 -15.97
C THR A 32 -26.08 -1.16 -16.45
N PRO A 33 -24.98 -1.08 -15.68
CA PRO A 33 -23.77 -1.78 -16.05
C PRO A 33 -24.13 -3.25 -16.11
N SER A 34 -24.22 -3.77 -17.33
CA SER A 34 -24.48 -5.18 -17.60
C SER A 34 -23.29 -5.95 -17.06
N ILE A 35 -23.37 -6.34 -15.79
CA ILE A 35 -22.46 -7.31 -15.19
C ILE A 35 -22.82 -8.64 -15.87
N ALA A 36 -22.12 -8.95 -16.96
CA ALA A 36 -22.17 -10.27 -17.55
C ALA A 36 -21.74 -11.30 -16.49
N PRO A 37 -22.44 -12.46 -16.39
CA PRO A 37 -22.00 -13.52 -15.51
C PRO A 37 -20.63 -14.01 -15.99
N VAL A 38 -19.62 -13.90 -15.12
CA VAL A 38 -18.31 -14.47 -15.38
C VAL A 38 -18.48 -15.99 -15.34
N SER A 39 -18.45 -16.63 -16.50
CA SER A 39 -18.41 -18.09 -16.59
C SER A 39 -17.13 -18.58 -15.90
N PRO A 40 -17.21 -19.49 -14.92
CA PRO A 40 -16.01 -20.08 -14.34
C PRO A 40 -15.28 -20.87 -15.42
N SER A 41 -14.09 -20.42 -15.80
CA SER A 41 -13.20 -21.18 -16.67
C SER A 41 -12.79 -22.46 -15.92
N PRO A 42 -12.90 -23.66 -16.52
CA PRO A 42 -12.54 -24.90 -15.87
C PRO A 42 -11.04 -24.90 -15.59
N ALA A 43 -10.70 -25.10 -14.31
CA ALA A 43 -9.35 -25.38 -13.85
C ALA A 43 -8.79 -26.55 -14.68
N ALA A 44 -7.73 -26.28 -15.43
CA ALA A 44 -6.94 -27.32 -16.04
C ALA A 44 -6.07 -27.93 -14.94
N ASP A 45 -6.55 -29.07 -14.44
CA ASP A 45 -5.78 -30.04 -13.69
C ASP A 45 -4.49 -30.43 -14.42
N GLY A 46 -3.38 -30.52 -13.68
CA GLY A 46 -2.31 -31.45 -14.01
C GLY A 46 -0.98 -30.84 -14.43
N ALA A 47 -0.12 -30.56 -13.45
CA ALA A 47 1.32 -30.75 -13.60
C ALA A 47 1.96 -31.03 -12.23
N ARG A 48 1.86 -32.31 -11.83
CA ARG A 48 2.62 -32.91 -10.73
C ARG A 48 4.10 -32.87 -11.11
N SER A 49 4.91 -32.06 -10.42
CA SER A 49 6.37 -32.05 -10.58
C SER A 49 7.06 -32.59 -9.32
N PRO A 50 8.13 -33.40 -9.45
CA PRO A 50 8.60 -34.27 -8.38
C PRO A 50 9.45 -33.55 -7.33
N SER A 51 9.26 -33.98 -6.10
CA SER A 51 10.07 -33.73 -4.91
C SER A 51 11.56 -34.03 -5.17
N ALA A 52 12.37 -32.98 -5.29
CA ALA A 52 13.83 -33.06 -5.16
C ALA A 52 14.21 -32.42 -3.81
N SER A 53 14.59 -33.29 -2.87
CA SER A 53 15.08 -32.91 -1.53
C SER A 53 16.58 -32.61 -1.60
N PRO A 54 17.05 -31.42 -1.19
CA PRO A 54 18.45 -31.23 -0.85
C PRO A 54 18.58 -31.33 0.68
N ASN A 55 19.15 -32.46 1.08
CA ASN A 55 19.77 -32.65 2.37
C ASN A 55 20.78 -31.51 2.61
N ALA A 56 20.49 -30.60 3.54
CA ALA A 56 21.43 -29.59 4.01
C ALA A 56 21.37 -29.51 5.54
N THR A 57 22.10 -30.43 6.15
CA THR A 57 22.55 -30.40 7.55
C THR A 57 23.14 -29.03 7.89
N ALA A 58 22.51 -28.30 8.81
CA ALA A 58 23.12 -27.17 9.51
C ALA A 58 23.25 -27.55 11.01
N PRO A 59 24.45 -27.55 11.59
CA PRO A 59 24.61 -27.85 13.02
C PRO A 59 24.20 -26.64 13.88
N ALA A 60 23.38 -26.92 14.89
CA ALA A 60 23.21 -26.07 16.05
C ALA A 60 24.57 -25.89 16.74
N SER A 61 25.00 -24.65 16.95
CA SER A 61 26.17 -24.34 17.80
C SER A 61 25.96 -23.02 18.53
N GLN A 62 25.38 -23.15 19.72
CA GLN A 62 25.87 -22.62 20.99
C GLN A 62 26.17 -21.12 21.06
N ILE A 63 25.30 -20.41 21.76
CA ILE A 63 25.56 -19.08 22.36
C ILE A 63 26.38 -19.30 23.64
N PRO A 64 27.62 -18.79 23.77
CA PRO A 64 28.29 -18.73 25.06
C PRO A 64 27.83 -17.47 25.82
N GLY A 65 27.37 -17.67 27.04
CA GLY A 65 27.06 -16.59 27.98
C GLY A 65 28.27 -15.70 28.25
N SER A 66 28.01 -14.40 28.36
CA SER A 66 28.97 -13.42 28.85
C SER A 66 28.33 -12.66 30.01
N SER A 67 28.61 -13.09 31.23
CA SER A 67 28.48 -12.26 32.43
C SER A 67 29.69 -11.34 32.54
N PRO A 68 29.50 -10.05 32.84
CA PRO A 68 30.51 -9.25 33.51
C PRO A 68 30.10 -8.99 34.97
N GLY A 69 31.01 -9.26 35.90
CA GLY A 69 30.84 -9.02 37.33
C GLY A 69 30.83 -7.52 37.71
N PRO A 70 30.57 -7.18 38.98
CA PRO A 70 30.54 -5.81 39.46
C PRO A 70 31.95 -5.36 39.86
N GLY A 71 32.36 -4.16 39.45
CA GLY A 71 33.62 -3.59 39.91
C GLY A 71 33.94 -2.21 39.37
N ALA A 72 34.14 -1.28 40.31
CA ALA A 72 34.83 0.00 40.21
C ALA A 72 34.07 1.23 39.68
N SER A 73 33.61 2.02 40.66
CA SER A 73 33.41 3.47 40.58
C SER A 73 34.75 4.20 40.55
N PRO A 74 34.87 5.32 39.81
CA PRO A 74 35.52 6.49 40.41
C PRO A 74 34.74 7.79 40.22
N SER A 75 34.83 8.63 41.24
CA SER A 75 34.23 9.95 41.37
C SER A 75 35.01 11.05 40.62
N ALA A 76 34.24 12.06 40.21
CA ALA A 76 34.55 13.50 40.16
C ALA A 76 35.54 14.05 39.12
N GLY A 77 35.06 15.03 38.33
CA GLY A 77 35.91 16.06 37.75
C GLY A 77 35.33 16.82 36.54
N ALA A 78 35.00 18.10 36.76
CA ALA A 78 34.87 19.19 35.79
C ALA A 78 33.58 19.30 34.93
N SER A 79 32.78 20.31 35.29
CA SER A 79 31.65 20.86 34.55
C SER A 79 32.14 21.92 33.55
N PRO A 80 31.92 21.76 32.22
CA PRO A 80 31.88 22.90 31.33
C PRO A 80 30.44 23.43 31.25
N SER A 81 30.26 24.69 31.63
CA SER A 81 29.03 25.45 31.43
C SER A 81 28.56 25.31 29.97
N ARG A 82 27.45 24.61 29.75
CA ARG A 82 26.83 24.46 28.43
C ARG A 82 26.13 25.76 28.05
N THR A 83 26.63 26.41 27.01
CA THR A 83 25.87 27.38 26.22
C THR A 83 24.59 26.70 25.76
N VAL A 84 23.45 27.21 26.21
CA VAL A 84 22.12 26.76 25.77
C VAL A 84 21.88 27.35 24.38
N VAL A 85 22.22 26.57 23.35
CA VAL A 85 21.68 26.82 22.01
C VAL A 85 20.25 26.30 21.97
N PRO A 86 19.26 27.08 21.48
CA PRO A 86 17.91 26.59 21.31
C PRO A 86 17.94 25.47 20.26
N SER A 87 17.83 24.24 20.74
CA SER A 87 17.72 23.07 19.89
C SER A 87 16.35 23.10 19.23
N LEU A 88 16.29 23.59 17.99
CA LEU A 88 15.16 23.38 17.08
C LEU A 88 15.19 21.90 16.63
N SER A 89 14.99 20.98 17.58
CA SER A 89 14.82 19.55 17.32
C SER A 89 13.35 19.29 16.99
N GLY A 90 13.01 19.49 15.72
CA GLY A 90 11.65 19.29 15.21
C GLY A 90 11.66 18.77 13.79
N SER A 91 12.48 17.77 13.50
CA SER A 91 12.34 16.98 12.28
C SER A 91 12.60 15.52 12.65
N SER A 92 11.56 14.86 13.16
CA SER A 92 11.60 13.41 13.36
C SER A 92 11.58 12.76 11.99
N VAL A 93 12.69 12.16 11.59
CA VAL A 93 12.73 11.29 10.41
C VAL A 93 11.72 10.17 10.63
N PRO A 94 10.81 9.89 9.66
CA PRO A 94 9.84 8.83 9.80
C PRO A 94 10.55 7.49 10.00
N ALA A 95 10.07 6.69 10.96
CA ALA A 95 10.58 5.35 11.20
C ALA A 95 10.23 4.43 10.03
N VAL A 96 10.98 3.33 9.86
CA VAL A 96 10.60 2.26 8.93
C VAL A 96 9.71 1.28 9.68
N GLY A 97 8.53 0.98 9.15
CA GLY A 97 7.55 0.16 9.88
C GLY A 97 6.23 -0.02 9.12
N VAL A 98 5.29 -0.71 9.77
CA VAL A 98 3.95 -1.03 9.23
C VAL A 98 2.86 -0.15 9.85
N THR A 99 3.25 0.89 10.59
CA THR A 99 2.30 1.85 11.18
C THR A 99 2.03 2.97 10.19
N VAL A 100 0.86 3.60 10.31
CA VAL A 100 0.52 4.78 9.51
C VAL A 100 1.53 5.91 9.78
N GLY A 101 2.11 6.45 8.71
CA GLY A 101 3.11 7.51 8.77
C GLY A 101 4.56 7.01 8.75
N ASP A 102 4.78 5.72 8.92
CA ASP A 102 6.09 5.10 8.74
C ASP A 102 6.47 5.04 7.25
N LEU A 103 7.77 5.00 6.99
CA LEU A 103 8.28 4.55 5.71
C LEU A 103 8.02 3.05 5.57
N ALA A 104 7.37 2.66 4.47
CA ALA A 104 7.17 1.26 4.15
C ALA A 104 8.53 0.52 4.09
N PRO A 105 8.64 -0.69 4.68
CA PRO A 105 9.82 -1.52 4.56
C PRO A 105 10.16 -1.79 3.09
N PRO A 106 11.46 -1.75 2.71
CA PRO A 106 11.86 -2.03 1.34
C PRO A 106 11.56 -3.50 1.00
N LEU A 107 11.01 -3.73 -0.18
CA LEU A 107 10.76 -5.07 -0.72
C LEU A 107 11.53 -5.21 -2.03
N ARG A 108 12.26 -6.32 -2.14
CA ARG A 108 12.94 -6.75 -3.36
C ARG A 108 12.47 -8.14 -3.67
N LEU A 109 11.70 -8.28 -4.74
CA LEU A 109 10.98 -9.51 -5.06
C LEU A 109 11.25 -9.88 -6.51
N ALA A 110 11.38 -11.19 -6.75
CA ALA A 110 11.40 -11.71 -8.10
C ALA A 110 10.01 -11.53 -8.73
N GLN A 111 9.99 -11.05 -9.96
CA GLN A 111 8.79 -10.91 -10.76
C GLN A 111 8.62 -12.14 -11.66
N LEU A 112 7.37 -12.46 -11.97
CA LEU A 112 7.05 -13.42 -13.03
C LEU A 112 7.71 -12.96 -14.34
N GLY A 113 8.58 -13.82 -14.90
CA GLY A 113 9.39 -13.49 -16.08
C GLY A 113 10.87 -13.23 -15.79
N GLY A 114 11.29 -13.26 -14.52
CA GLY A 114 12.71 -13.26 -14.13
C GLY A 114 13.34 -11.88 -13.93
N SER A 115 12.56 -10.79 -14.05
CA SER A 115 12.96 -9.47 -13.58
C SER A 115 12.84 -9.36 -12.05
N GLU A 116 13.46 -8.33 -11.46
CA GLU A 116 13.32 -7.98 -10.06
C GLU A 116 12.53 -6.68 -9.92
N VAL A 117 11.68 -6.60 -8.90
CA VAL A 117 10.99 -5.37 -8.49
C VAL A 117 11.58 -4.89 -7.17
N ASP A 118 12.03 -3.63 -7.14
CA ASP A 118 12.47 -2.93 -5.93
C ASP A 118 11.49 -1.79 -5.59
N THR A 119 10.76 -1.90 -4.48
CA THR A 119 9.77 -0.89 -4.10
C THR A 119 10.38 0.45 -3.68
N THR A 120 11.69 0.51 -3.39
CA THR A 120 12.36 1.78 -3.09
C THR A 120 12.47 2.67 -4.32
N ALA A 121 12.54 2.09 -5.53
CA ALA A 121 12.55 2.82 -6.79
C ALA A 121 11.17 3.42 -7.14
N LEU A 122 10.10 2.93 -6.51
CA LEU A 122 8.72 3.39 -6.70
C LEU A 122 8.28 4.43 -5.67
N ARG A 123 9.21 4.96 -4.86
CA ARG A 123 8.89 6.00 -3.88
C ARG A 123 8.51 7.32 -4.56
N GLY A 124 7.61 8.07 -3.94
CA GLY A 124 7.14 9.36 -4.44
C GLY A 124 5.88 9.29 -5.30
N GLN A 125 5.42 8.08 -5.63
CA GLN A 125 4.11 7.84 -6.25
C GLN A 125 3.25 6.96 -5.32
N PRO A 126 1.91 7.06 -5.40
CA PRO A 126 1.01 6.14 -4.70
C PRO A 126 1.30 4.68 -5.10
N LEU A 127 1.60 3.86 -4.09
CA LEU A 127 1.89 2.43 -4.24
C LEU A 127 0.95 1.64 -3.32
N TRP A 128 0.17 0.73 -3.90
CA TRP A 128 -0.59 -0.27 -3.16
C TRP A 128 0.10 -1.63 -3.29
N VAL A 129 0.52 -2.19 -2.15
CA VAL A 129 1.03 -3.56 -2.07
C VAL A 129 -0.05 -4.45 -1.48
N ASN A 130 -0.43 -5.50 -2.19
CA ASN A 130 -1.37 -6.52 -1.74
C ASN A 130 -0.65 -7.86 -1.60
N PHE A 131 -0.78 -8.51 -0.44
CA PHE A 131 -0.25 -9.86 -0.22
C PHE A 131 -1.39 -10.86 -0.40
N MET A 132 -1.25 -11.79 -1.34
CA MET A 132 -2.31 -12.68 -1.78
C MET A 132 -1.89 -14.15 -1.80
N ALA A 133 -2.86 -15.04 -1.93
CA ALA A 133 -2.62 -16.42 -2.31
C ALA A 133 -3.79 -16.97 -3.16
N THR A 134 -3.52 -17.95 -4.03
CA THR A 134 -4.52 -18.49 -4.97
C THR A 134 -5.73 -19.13 -4.27
N TRP A 135 -5.52 -19.66 -3.07
CA TRP A 135 -6.53 -20.27 -2.21
C TRP A 135 -7.28 -19.27 -1.33
N CYS A 136 -6.89 -17.99 -1.30
CA CYS A 136 -7.50 -16.96 -0.46
C CYS A 136 -8.76 -16.37 -1.14
N PRO A 137 -9.99 -16.68 -0.67
CA PRO A 137 -11.20 -16.19 -1.31
C PRO A 137 -11.33 -14.65 -1.34
N PRO A 138 -11.10 -13.89 -0.25
CA PRO A 138 -11.24 -12.44 -0.31
C PRO A 138 -10.20 -11.81 -1.23
N CYS A 139 -9.00 -12.40 -1.33
CA CYS A 139 -7.97 -11.94 -2.26
C CYS A 139 -8.46 -12.07 -3.72
N ARG A 140 -9.10 -13.19 -4.08
CA ARG A 140 -9.66 -13.40 -5.42
C ARG A 140 -10.76 -12.42 -5.78
N ASP A 141 -11.57 -12.01 -4.81
CA ASP A 141 -12.63 -11.03 -5.01
C ASP A 141 -12.08 -9.60 -5.20
N GLU A 142 -10.88 -9.31 -4.67
CA GLU A 142 -10.24 -7.99 -4.75
C GLU A 142 -9.45 -7.76 -6.05
N LEU A 143 -8.84 -8.81 -6.62
CA LEU A 143 -8.03 -8.70 -7.85
C LEU A 143 -8.77 -8.03 -9.03
N PRO A 144 -10.05 -8.32 -9.34
CA PRO A 144 -10.78 -7.66 -10.42
C PRO A 144 -10.96 -6.15 -10.18
N ILE A 145 -11.04 -5.73 -8.92
CA ILE A 145 -11.16 -4.33 -8.53
C ILE A 145 -9.83 -3.62 -8.75
N MET A 146 -8.72 -4.27 -8.35
CA MET A 146 -7.37 -3.76 -8.56
C MET A 146 -7.04 -3.60 -10.06
N ASP A 147 -7.41 -4.58 -10.89
CA ASP A 147 -7.21 -4.52 -12.34
C ASP A 147 -8.02 -3.36 -12.98
N ARG A 148 -9.29 -3.18 -12.56
CA ARG A 148 -10.07 -2.01 -12.98
C ARG A 148 -9.39 -0.70 -12.57
N LEU A 149 -8.94 -0.60 -11.32
CA LEU A 149 -8.32 0.60 -10.79
C LEU A 149 -7.01 0.94 -11.52
N GLN A 150 -6.18 -0.05 -11.82
CA GLN A 150 -4.94 0.15 -12.58
C GLN A 150 -5.24 0.69 -13.98
N ARG A 151 -6.30 0.20 -14.63
CA ARG A 151 -6.73 0.68 -15.96
C ARG A 151 -7.26 2.12 -15.93
N GLU A 152 -7.94 2.53 -14.85
CA GLU A 152 -8.48 3.89 -14.69
C GLU A 152 -7.42 4.91 -14.23
N LEU A 153 -6.49 4.50 -13.38
CA LEU A 153 -5.46 5.38 -12.83
C LEU A 153 -4.21 5.45 -13.70
N GLY A 154 -3.89 4.39 -14.44
CA GLY A 154 -2.67 4.30 -15.24
C GLY A 154 -1.44 4.55 -14.38
N ASP A 155 -0.53 5.39 -14.86
CA ASP A 155 0.73 5.71 -14.17
C ASP A 155 0.57 6.58 -12.92
N ARG A 156 -0.65 7.03 -12.59
CA ARG A 156 -0.91 7.81 -11.36
C ARG A 156 -0.81 6.97 -10.10
N MET A 157 -0.82 5.64 -10.24
CA MET A 157 -0.75 4.68 -9.14
C MET A 157 -0.09 3.40 -9.63
N THR A 158 0.72 2.80 -8.76
CA THR A 158 1.22 1.45 -8.99
C THR A 158 0.61 0.49 -7.99
N ILE A 159 0.27 -0.68 -8.50
CA ILE A 159 -0.26 -1.79 -7.71
C ILE A 159 0.71 -2.97 -7.85
N ILE A 160 1.15 -3.52 -6.73
CA ILE A 160 1.96 -4.74 -6.66
C ILE A 160 1.16 -5.81 -5.93
N VAL A 161 1.00 -6.95 -6.59
CA VAL A 161 0.40 -8.15 -6.01
C VAL A 161 1.54 -9.12 -5.70
N VAL A 162 1.72 -9.41 -4.41
CA VAL A 162 2.75 -10.32 -3.90
C VAL A 162 2.07 -11.64 -3.59
N ASP A 163 2.44 -12.69 -4.32
CA ASP A 163 2.04 -14.05 -3.96
C ASP A 163 2.84 -14.48 -2.73
N VAL A 164 2.13 -14.74 -1.63
CA VAL A 164 2.69 -15.37 -0.43
C VAL A 164 2.35 -16.84 -0.53
N GLU A 165 3.40 -17.63 -0.79
CA GLU A 165 3.42 -19.07 -1.05
C GLU A 165 2.22 -19.89 -0.55
N GLU A 166 1.82 -20.87 -1.36
CA GLU A 166 0.80 -21.85 -1.02
C GLU A 166 1.34 -22.80 0.04
N ASP A 167 1.07 -22.51 1.32
CA ASP A 167 1.45 -23.27 2.53
C ASP A 167 2.26 -24.57 2.28
N ALA A 168 3.54 -24.56 2.63
CA ALA A 168 4.38 -25.76 2.75
C ALA A 168 3.93 -26.70 3.89
#